data_AF-A0A3D9HX36-F1
#
_entry.id   AF-A0A3D9HX36-F1
#
_cell.length_a   1.000
_cell.length_b   1.000
_cell.length_c   1.000
_cell.angle_alpha   90.00
_cell.angle_beta   90.00
_cell.angle_gamma   90.00
#
_symmetry.space_group_name_H-M   'P 1'
#
loop_
_entity.id
_entity.type
_entity.pdbx_description
1 polymer ?
#
loop_
_entity_poly.entity_id
_entity_poly.type
_entity_poly.pdbx_seq_one_letter_code
_entity_poly.pdbx_strand_id
1 'polypeptide(L)'
;MNDEFEIKMNALAGKDVADMIDEMALPFLDLAEKLEAARLNGADKATWTAIMETNIFLWRFIANFLPKNFDREVPARGGAMLEMIADFMTRASMAMPDNPDTELVDKLVRLNLNMCHQILSMRTDQADSASAA
;
A
#
# COMPACT_ATOMS: atom_id res chain seq x y z
N MET A 1 0.47 -21.85 -12.11
CA MET A 1 -0.02 -20.78 -11.20
C MET A 1 0.51 -19.41 -11.64
N ASN A 2 0.82 -19.21 -12.93
CA ASN A 2 1.31 -17.94 -13.50
C ASN A 2 0.28 -17.28 -14.43
N ASP A 3 -0.58 -18.08 -15.05
CA ASP A 3 -1.48 -17.63 -16.12
C ASP A 3 -2.55 -16.65 -15.62
N GLU A 4 -3.09 -16.84 -14.40
CA GLU A 4 -4.09 -15.93 -13.83
C GLU A 4 -3.51 -14.56 -13.44
N PHE A 5 -2.21 -14.51 -13.10
CA PHE A 5 -1.50 -13.29 -12.76
C PHE A 5 -1.10 -12.53 -14.03
N GLU A 6 -0.61 -13.23 -15.06
CA GLU A 6 -0.36 -12.66 -16.38
C GLU A 6 -1.65 -12.16 -17.05
N ILE A 7 -2.79 -12.84 -16.89
CA ILE A 7 -4.09 -12.38 -17.40
C ILE A 7 -4.55 -11.11 -16.67
N LYS A 8 -4.36 -11.01 -15.35
CA LYS A 8 -4.68 -9.78 -14.59
C LYS A 8 -3.73 -8.63 -14.94
N MET A 9 -2.45 -8.90 -15.18
CA MET A 9 -1.48 -7.90 -15.66
C MET A 9 -1.75 -7.45 -17.10
N ASN A 10 -2.17 -8.35 -17.99
CA ASN A 10 -2.63 -8.00 -19.34
C ASN A 10 -3.98 -7.24 -19.33
N ALA A 11 -4.85 -7.51 -18.35
CA ALA A 11 -6.07 -6.74 -18.15
C ALA A 11 -5.78 -5.31 -17.66
N LEU A 12 -4.69 -5.11 -16.90
CA LEU A 12 -4.19 -3.77 -16.53
C LEU A 12 -3.58 -3.02 -17.72
N ALA A 13 -3.03 -3.73 -18.71
CA ALA A 13 -2.48 -3.12 -19.92
C ALA A 13 -3.53 -2.45 -20.84
N GLY A 14 -4.82 -2.67 -20.58
CA GLY A 14 -5.94 -2.02 -21.29
C GLY A 14 -6.76 -1.02 -20.46
N LYS A 15 -6.41 -0.82 -19.18
CA LYS A 15 -7.06 0.19 -18.32
C LYS A 15 -6.39 1.54 -18.46
N ASP A 16 -7.15 2.60 -18.27
CA ASP A 16 -6.58 3.93 -18.10
C ASP A 16 -5.61 3.89 -16.90
N VAL A 17 -4.47 4.56 -17.02
CA VAL A 17 -3.48 4.62 -15.92
C VAL A 17 -4.12 5.26 -14.68
N ALA A 18 -5.10 6.15 -14.86
CA ALA A 18 -5.91 6.68 -13.77
C ALA A 18 -6.64 5.58 -12.99
N ASP A 19 -7.26 4.61 -13.66
CA ASP A 19 -7.96 3.48 -13.03
C ASP A 19 -6.97 2.57 -12.29
N MET A 20 -5.79 2.34 -12.86
CA MET A 20 -4.74 1.57 -12.19
C MET A 20 -4.24 2.28 -10.92
N ILE A 21 -4.10 3.60 -10.95
CA ILE A 21 -3.72 4.40 -9.77
C ILE A 21 -4.81 4.33 -8.70
N ASP A 22 -6.08 4.43 -9.07
CA ASP A 22 -7.23 4.21 -8.16
C ASP A 22 -7.16 2.84 -7.49
N GLU A 23 -6.99 1.78 -8.29
CA GLU A 23 -6.95 0.40 -7.81
C GLU A 23 -5.75 0.11 -6.89
N MET A 24 -4.65 0.84 -7.04
CA MET A 24 -3.50 0.74 -6.14
C MET A 24 -3.67 1.56 -4.85
N ALA A 25 -4.35 2.70 -4.89
CA ALA A 25 -4.52 3.57 -3.73
C ALA A 25 -5.57 3.04 -2.75
N LEU A 26 -6.69 2.52 -3.28
CA LEU A 26 -7.85 2.12 -2.49
C LEU A 26 -7.52 1.09 -1.38
N PRO A 27 -6.72 0.04 -1.62
CA PRO A 27 -6.37 -0.92 -0.57
C PRO A 27 -5.65 -0.32 0.64
N PHE A 28 -4.90 0.77 0.46
CA PHE A 28 -4.26 1.48 1.57
C PHE A 28 -5.27 2.28 2.40
N LEU A 29 -6.25 2.91 1.75
CA LEU A 29 -7.34 3.59 2.46
C LEU A 29 -8.15 2.58 3.28
N ASP A 30 -8.55 1.46 2.67
CA ASP A 30 -9.29 0.39 3.32
C ASP A 30 -8.54 -0.18 4.54
N LEU A 31 -7.21 -0.36 4.43
CA LEU A 31 -6.40 -0.84 5.54
C LEU A 31 -6.26 0.19 6.66
N ALA A 32 -6.14 1.47 6.32
CA ALA A 32 -6.13 2.55 7.31
C ALA A 32 -7.44 2.54 8.12
N GLU A 33 -8.59 2.43 7.44
CA GLU A 33 -9.90 2.35 8.09
C GLU A 33 -10.03 1.09 8.95
N LYS A 34 -9.61 -0.08 8.45
CA LYS A 34 -9.66 -1.35 9.21
C LYS A 34 -8.78 -1.32 10.45
N LEU A 35 -7.56 -0.77 10.35
CA LEU A 35 -6.65 -0.61 11.50
C LEU A 35 -7.26 0.33 12.55
N GLU A 36 -7.83 1.45 12.13
CA GLU A 36 -8.46 2.42 13.03
C GLU A 36 -9.72 1.83 13.68
N ALA A 37 -10.55 1.14 12.92
CA ALA A 37 -11.73 0.45 13.46
C ALA A 37 -11.35 -0.65 14.44
N ALA A 38 -10.30 -1.43 14.15
CA ALA A 38 -9.79 -2.46 15.06
C ALA A 38 -9.27 -1.86 16.38
N ARG A 39 -8.60 -0.70 16.30
CA ARG A 39 -8.08 0.04 17.44
C ARG A 39 -9.20 0.59 18.33
N LEU A 40 -10.24 1.18 17.73
CA LEU A 40 -11.33 1.83 18.45
C LEU A 40 -12.32 0.83 19.07
N ASN A 41 -12.58 -0.28 18.39
CA ASN A 41 -13.61 -1.24 18.80
C ASN A 41 -13.06 -2.46 19.54
N GLY A 42 -11.73 -2.65 19.58
CA GLY A 42 -11.09 -3.80 20.21
C GLY A 42 -11.29 -5.07 19.40
N ALA A 43 -10.57 -5.19 18.27
CA ALA A 43 -10.59 -6.40 17.46
C ALA A 43 -10.05 -7.63 18.21
N ASP A 44 -10.60 -8.80 17.93
CA ASP A 44 -10.01 -10.05 18.38
C ASP A 44 -8.68 -10.35 17.69
N LYS A 45 -7.90 -11.28 18.27
CA LYS A 45 -6.57 -11.64 17.79
C LYS A 45 -6.57 -12.10 16.33
N ALA A 46 -7.55 -12.91 15.93
CA ALA A 46 -7.60 -13.44 14.57
C ALA A 46 -7.83 -12.32 13.54
N THR A 47 -8.73 -11.40 13.85
CA THR A 47 -9.03 -10.21 13.04
C THR A 47 -7.80 -9.30 12.97
N TRP A 48 -7.14 -9.04 14.10
CA TRP A 48 -5.93 -8.24 14.16
C TRP A 48 -4.81 -8.83 13.30
N THR A 49 -4.56 -10.14 13.44
CA THR A 49 -3.57 -10.87 12.63
C THR A 49 -3.88 -10.75 11.15
N ALA A 50 -5.14 -10.97 10.74
CA ALA A 50 -5.53 -10.89 9.32
C ALA A 50 -5.32 -9.48 8.74
N ILE A 51 -5.66 -8.42 9.49
CA ILE A 51 -5.43 -7.03 9.07
C ILE A 51 -3.92 -6.78 8.90
N MET A 52 -3.10 -7.19 9.88
CA MET A 52 -1.66 -6.96 9.84
C MET A 52 -0.96 -7.75 8.74
N GLU A 53 -1.34 -9.00 8.49
CA GLU A 53 -0.80 -9.81 7.39
C GLU A 53 -1.15 -9.20 6.04
N THR A 54 -2.39 -8.73 5.87
CA THR A 54 -2.82 -8.03 4.66
C THR A 54 -2.02 -6.73 4.47
N ASN A 55 -1.80 -5.97 5.54
CA ASN A 55 -1.02 -4.74 5.52
C ASN A 55 0.43 -5.01 5.09
N ILE A 56 1.07 -6.03 5.67
CA ILE A 56 2.44 -6.44 5.28
C ILE A 56 2.50 -6.84 3.82
N PHE A 57 1.55 -7.67 3.36
CA PHE A 57 1.49 -8.11 1.98
C PHE A 57 1.41 -6.92 1.01
N LEU A 58 0.53 -5.96 1.28
CA LEU A 58 0.34 -4.81 0.40
C LEU A 58 1.58 -3.92 0.34
N TRP A 59 2.21 -3.64 1.49
CA TRP A 59 3.45 -2.88 1.53
C TRP A 59 4.59 -3.57 0.79
N ARG A 60 4.73 -4.89 0.90
CA ARG A 60 5.70 -5.68 0.13
C ARG A 60 5.40 -5.64 -1.35
N PHE A 61 4.13 -5.75 -1.73
CA PHE A 61 3.70 -5.66 -3.12
C PHE A 61 4.09 -4.30 -3.72
N ILE A 62 3.71 -3.19 -3.09
CA ILE A 62 4.00 -1.84 -3.58
C ILE A 62 5.49 -1.51 -3.59
N ALA A 63 6.24 -1.91 -2.57
CA ALA A 63 7.70 -1.71 -2.55
C ALA A 63 8.40 -2.39 -3.74
N ASN A 64 7.85 -3.50 -4.22
CA ASN A 64 8.36 -4.20 -5.41
C ASN A 64 7.79 -3.66 -6.71
N PHE A 65 6.52 -3.25 -6.72
CA PHE A 65 5.78 -2.90 -7.93
C PHE A 65 6.09 -1.47 -8.40
N LEU A 66 5.99 -0.47 -7.52
CA LEU A 66 6.10 0.93 -7.96
C LEU A 66 7.48 1.26 -8.58
N PRO A 67 8.63 0.92 -7.96
CA PRO A 67 9.93 1.29 -8.53
C PRO A 67 10.21 0.63 -9.89
N LYS A 68 9.52 -0.47 -10.23
CA LYS A 68 9.69 -1.19 -11.50
C LYS A 68 8.80 -0.69 -12.61
N ASN A 69 7.64 -0.13 -12.27
CA ASN A 69 6.60 0.26 -13.24
C ASN A 69 6.42 1.79 -13.34
N PHE A 70 6.97 2.55 -12.39
CA PHE A 70 6.88 4.01 -12.28
C PHE A 70 8.22 4.59 -11.83
N ASP A 71 9.28 4.32 -12.58
CA ASP A 71 10.66 4.69 -12.20
C ASP A 71 10.91 6.21 -12.17
N ARG A 72 10.16 6.97 -12.97
CA ARG A 72 10.22 8.44 -13.00
C ARG A 72 9.60 9.05 -11.74
N GLU A 73 8.47 8.52 -11.31
CA GLU A 73 7.71 8.97 -10.13
C GLU A 73 8.29 8.40 -8.83
N VAL A 74 8.84 7.19 -8.89
CA VAL A 74 9.44 6.47 -7.75
C VAL A 74 10.90 6.13 -8.06
N PRO A 75 11.81 7.12 -7.90
CA PRO A 75 13.23 6.90 -8.11
C PRO A 75 13.80 5.91 -7.08
N ALA A 76 15.00 5.38 -7.34
CA ALA A 76 15.63 4.33 -6.52
C ALA A 76 15.65 4.62 -5.00
N ARG A 77 15.83 5.88 -4.60
CA ARG A 77 15.78 6.30 -3.19
C ARG A 77 14.36 6.12 -2.58
N GLY A 78 13.32 6.37 -3.37
CA GLY A 78 11.93 6.10 -3.02
C GLY A 78 11.68 4.60 -2.85
N GLY A 79 12.22 3.77 -3.75
CA GLY A 79 12.15 2.30 -3.64
C GLY A 79 12.73 1.78 -2.31
N ALA A 80 13.94 2.19 -1.94
CA ALA A 80 14.55 1.80 -0.66
C ALA A 80 13.73 2.25 0.56
N MET A 81 13.07 3.40 0.48
CA MET A 81 12.17 3.86 1.54
C MET A 81 10.94 2.97 1.67
N LEU A 82 10.33 2.54 0.56
CA LEU A 82 9.19 1.62 0.59
C LEU A 82 9.58 0.26 1.18
N GLU A 83 10.78 -0.25 0.87
CA GLU A 83 11.30 -1.48 1.48
C GLU A 83 11.47 -1.35 3.00
N MET A 84 12.03 -0.23 3.47
CA MET A 84 12.15 0.03 4.91
C MET A 84 10.80 0.10 5.62
N ILE A 85 9.78 0.68 4.98
CA ILE A 85 8.42 0.72 5.54
C ILE A 85 7.83 -0.69 5.56
N ALA A 86 7.99 -1.49 4.50
CA ALA A 86 7.52 -2.87 4.48
C ALA A 86 8.17 -3.73 5.60
N ASP A 87 9.47 -3.55 5.85
CA ASP A 87 10.16 -4.17 6.99
C ASP A 87 9.62 -3.68 8.34
N PHE A 88 9.31 -2.39 8.44
CA PHE A 88 8.68 -1.83 9.65
C PHE A 88 7.31 -2.46 9.90
N MET A 89 6.47 -2.65 8.88
CA MET A 89 5.16 -3.30 9.02
C MET A 89 5.29 -4.73 9.57
N THR A 90 6.28 -5.49 9.10
CA THR A 90 6.59 -6.84 9.63
C THR A 90 7.00 -6.78 11.09
N ARG A 91 7.89 -5.86 11.48
CA ARG A 91 8.30 -5.71 12.88
C ARG A 91 7.16 -5.27 13.79
N ALA A 92 6.31 -4.36 13.30
CA ALA A 92 5.15 -3.88 14.04
C ALA A 92 4.12 -4.98 14.32
N SER A 93 3.87 -5.88 13.37
CA SER A 93 2.96 -7.01 13.60
C SER A 93 3.48 -7.98 14.67
N MET A 94 4.79 -8.20 14.71
CA MET A 94 5.43 -9.07 15.72
C MET A 94 5.45 -8.43 17.11
N ALA A 95 5.47 -7.10 17.20
CA ALA A 95 5.49 -6.37 18.47
C ALA A 95 4.12 -6.27 19.15
N MET A 96 3.03 -6.48 18.41
CA MET A 96 1.65 -6.34 18.90
C MET A 96 0.80 -7.62 18.72
N PRO A 97 1.23 -8.80 19.20
CA PRO A 97 0.49 -10.04 18.96
C PRO A 97 -0.78 -10.19 19.83
N ASP A 98 -0.81 -9.55 21.00
CA ASP A 98 -1.89 -9.74 22.00
C ASP A 98 -2.48 -8.43 22.52
N ASN A 99 -1.75 -7.31 22.47
CA ASN A 99 -2.26 -5.99 22.85
C ASN A 99 -1.73 -4.92 21.89
N PRO A 100 -2.58 -4.35 21.01
CA PRO A 100 -2.15 -3.31 20.08
C PRO A 100 -1.71 -2.04 20.82
N ASP A 101 -0.46 -1.65 20.64
CA ASP A 101 0.03 -0.34 21.10
C ASP A 101 -0.66 0.75 20.27
N THR A 102 -1.53 1.52 20.91
CA THR A 102 -2.34 2.57 20.27
C THR A 102 -1.49 3.58 19.49
N GLU A 103 -0.31 3.95 19.99
CA GLU A 103 0.57 4.90 19.30
C GLU A 103 1.18 4.27 18.06
N LEU A 104 1.58 3.00 18.15
CA LEU A 104 2.10 2.26 17.02
C LEU A 104 1.01 2.06 15.95
N VAL A 105 -0.23 1.74 16.35
CA VAL A 105 -1.35 1.61 15.40
C VAL A 105 -1.63 2.94 14.68
N ASP A 106 -1.65 4.08 15.37
CA ASP A 106 -1.81 5.40 14.75
C ASP A 106 -0.72 5.67 13.69
N LYS A 107 0.53 5.27 13.97
CA LYS A 107 1.62 5.36 12.96
C LYS A 107 1.35 4.48 11.74
N LEU A 108 0.83 3.27 11.92
CA LEU A 108 0.48 2.37 10.81
C LEU A 108 -0.65 2.95 9.96
N VAL A 109 -1.70 3.49 10.61
CA VAL A 109 -2.81 4.18 9.93
C VAL A 109 -2.29 5.34 9.08
N ARG A 110 -1.48 6.22 9.67
CA ARG A 110 -0.89 7.37 8.96
C ARG A 110 -0.01 6.96 7.79
N LEU A 111 0.80 5.91 7.93
CA LEU A 111 1.63 5.41 6.84
C LEU A 111 0.77 4.93 5.66
N ASN A 112 -0.31 4.21 5.94
CA ASN A 112 -1.25 3.77 4.90
C ASN A 112 -1.94 4.96 4.21
N LEU A 113 -2.45 5.94 4.96
CA LEU A 113 -3.04 7.15 4.39
C LEU A 113 -2.04 7.95 3.54
N ASN A 114 -0.80 8.08 4.02
CA ASN A 114 0.25 8.77 3.28
C ASN A 114 0.59 8.06 1.97
N MET A 115 0.64 6.73 1.98
CA MET A 115 0.88 5.95 0.75
C MET A 115 -0.28 6.07 -0.23
N CYS A 116 -1.52 6.02 0.26
CA CYS A 116 -2.71 6.27 -0.54
C CYS A 116 -2.62 7.64 -1.24
N HIS A 117 -2.35 8.71 -0.49
CA HIS A 117 -2.17 10.05 -1.05
C HIS A 117 -1.02 10.13 -2.08
N GLN A 118 0.12 9.49 -1.79
CA GLN A 118 1.25 9.48 -2.72
C GLN A 118 0.88 8.79 -4.04
N ILE A 119 0.23 7.62 -3.98
CA ILE A 119 -0.23 6.91 -5.18
C ILE A 119 -1.22 7.79 -5.97
N LEU A 120 -2.20 8.38 -5.30
CA LEU A 120 -3.17 9.28 -5.96
C LEU A 120 -2.51 10.48 -6.62
N SER A 121 -1.47 11.07 -6.00
CA SER A 121 -0.77 12.22 -6.55
C SER A 121 -0.06 11.95 -7.88
N MET A 122 0.29 10.69 -8.15
CA MET A 122 0.91 10.27 -9.41
C MET A 122 0.01 10.53 -10.64
N ARG A 123 -1.32 10.71 -10.46
CA ARG A 123 -2.20 11.13 -11.58
C ARG A 123 -1.85 12.49 -12.14
N THR A 124 -1.53 13.42 -11.25
CA THR A 124 -1.29 14.82 -11.60
C THR A 124 -0.01 14.95 -12.43
N ASP A 125 1.04 14.24 -12.03
CA ASP A 125 2.34 14.26 -12.71
C ASP A 125 2.28 13.58 -14.10
N GLN A 126 1.34 12.65 -14.30
CA GLN A 126 1.13 11.99 -15.59
C GLN A 126 0.26 12.79 -16.57
N ALA A 127 -0.73 13.53 -16.08
CA ALA A 127 -1.53 14.44 -16.92
C ALA A 127 -0.67 15.56 -17.53
N ASP A 128 0.28 16.09 -16.76
CA ASP A 128 1.17 17.16 -17.21
C ASP A 128 2.19 16.69 -18.27
N SER A 129 2.64 15.43 -18.17
CA SER A 129 3.58 14.85 -19.13
C SER A 129 2.94 14.39 -20.44
N ALA A 130 1.65 14.07 -20.45
CA ALA A 130 0.89 13.78 -21.68
C ALA A 130 0.52 15.04 -22.49
N SER A 131 0.47 16.22 -21.87
CA SER A 131 0.19 17.49 -22.58
C SER A 131 1.44 18.14 -23.20
N ALA A 132 2.63 17.68 -22.82
CA ALA A 132 3.92 18.23 -23.24
C ALA A 132 4.62 17.43 -24.37
N ALA A 133 4.00 16.34 -24.85
CA ALA A 133 4.48 15.47 -25.93
C ALA A 133 3.60 15.61 -27.18
#